data_AF-A0A9D8D7B3-F1
#
_entry.id   AF-A0A9D8D7B3-F1
#
_cell.length_a   1.000
_cell.length_b   1.000
_cell.length_c   1.000
_cell.angle_alpha   90.00
_cell.angle_beta   90.00
_cell.angle_gamma   90.00
#
_symmetry.space_group_name_H-M   'P 1'
#
loop_
_entity.id
_entity.type
_entity.pdbx_description
1 polymer ?
#
loop_
_entity_poly.entity_id
_entity_poly.type
_entity_poly.pdbx_seq_one_letter_code
_entity_poly.pdbx_strand_id
1 'polypeptide(L)'
;MPFAPICRLAACIAVLVPAVLSGACTPAPSVAQSWNGAGWYLQKPYLIAAAGSVYFGGPYTYDKCEEERAKQPPETATQMLCVRENRRPDTFGRS
;
A
#
# COMPACT_ATOMS: atom_id res chain seq x y z
N MET A 1 36.58 34.89 -30.74
CA MET A 1 36.03 34.05 -29.66
C MET A 1 36.35 32.59 -29.94
N PRO A 2 37.21 31.96 -29.16
CA PRO A 2 37.05 30.53 -28.86
C PRO A 2 37.01 30.28 -27.34
N PHE A 3 36.14 29.36 -26.96
CA PHE A 3 35.83 28.95 -25.59
C PHE A 3 36.71 27.77 -25.15
N ALA A 4 37.34 27.89 -23.99
CA ALA A 4 37.74 26.83 -23.06
C ALA A 4 38.15 27.53 -21.74
N PRO A 5 38.07 26.95 -20.52
CA PRO A 5 37.85 25.54 -20.16
C PRO A 5 37.02 25.33 -18.86
N ILE A 6 35.74 24.95 -18.92
CA ILE A 6 34.96 24.62 -17.69
C ILE A 6 34.89 23.10 -17.46
N CYS A 7 35.35 22.27 -18.40
CA CYS A 7 35.18 20.82 -18.39
C CYS A 7 36.04 20.03 -17.38
N ARG A 8 36.73 20.65 -16.41
CA ARG A 8 37.60 19.91 -15.47
C ARG A 8 37.19 19.91 -14.00
N LEU A 9 36.11 20.60 -13.61
CA LEU A 9 35.68 20.66 -12.21
C LEU A 9 34.35 19.94 -11.89
N ALA A 10 33.72 19.29 -12.87
CA ALA A 10 32.48 18.55 -12.66
C ALA A 10 32.67 17.03 -12.44
N ALA A 11 33.92 16.53 -12.48
CA ALA A 11 34.21 15.10 -12.53
C ALA A 11 34.53 14.45 -11.16
N CYS A 12 34.43 15.17 -10.04
CA CYS A 12 34.84 14.65 -8.72
C CYS A 12 33.73 14.56 -7.66
N ILE A 13 32.46 14.86 -7.97
CA ILE A 13 31.34 14.76 -7.01
C ILE A 13 30.26 13.76 -7.50
N ALA A 14 30.62 12.83 -8.39
CA ALA A 14 29.69 11.83 -8.95
C ALA A 14 29.96 10.40 -8.46
N VAL A 15 30.61 10.22 -7.29
CA VAL A 15 30.99 8.88 -6.78
C VAL A 15 30.36 8.53 -5.43
N LEU A 16 29.56 9.41 -4.83
CA LEU A 16 28.87 9.08 -3.56
C LEU A 16 27.36 9.16 -3.74
N VAL A 17 26.78 7.95 -3.89
CA VAL A 17 25.39 7.57 -3.63
C VAL A 17 24.40 7.71 -4.81
N PRO A 18 24.15 6.60 -5.52
CA PRO A 18 22.78 6.25 -5.86
C PRO A 18 22.53 4.78 -5.50
N ALA A 19 22.51 4.45 -4.20
CA ALA A 19 22.22 3.09 -3.74
C ALA A 19 21.28 3.04 -2.53
N VAL A 20 20.43 4.06 -2.35
CA VAL A 20 19.48 4.14 -1.22
C VAL A 20 18.06 4.45 -1.68
N LEU A 21 17.59 3.87 -2.79
CA LEU A 21 16.18 3.96 -3.18
C LEU A 21 15.57 2.64 -3.66
N SER A 22 16.29 1.52 -3.55
CA SER A 22 15.81 0.21 -4.00
C SER A 22 14.96 -0.55 -2.95
N GLY A 23 14.65 0.07 -1.82
CA GLY A 23 13.84 -0.53 -0.76
C GLY A 23 12.44 0.07 -0.73
N ALA A 24 11.43 -0.79 -0.85
CA ALA A 24 10.02 -0.54 -0.49
C ALA A 24 9.04 0.01 -1.54
N CYS A 25 9.14 -0.41 -2.80
CA CYS A 25 7.97 -0.44 -3.70
C CYS A 25 7.49 -1.90 -3.91
N THR A 26 7.24 -2.64 -2.83
CA THR A 26 6.41 -3.85 -2.97
C THR A 26 4.96 -3.39 -2.94
N PRO A 27 4.22 -3.45 -4.06
CA PRO A 27 2.81 -3.08 -4.04
C PRO A 27 2.10 -3.98 -3.03
N ALA A 28 1.37 -3.37 -2.09
CA ALA A 28 0.52 -4.13 -1.18
C ALA A 28 -0.44 -5.00 -2.04
N PRO A 29 -0.66 -6.27 -1.66
CA PRO A 29 -1.55 -7.13 -2.42
C PRO A 29 -2.94 -6.49 -2.48
N SER A 30 -3.49 -6.39 -3.69
CA SER A 30 -4.83 -5.84 -3.89
C SER A 30 -5.89 -6.65 -3.14
N VAL A 31 -7.04 -6.04 -2.85
CA VAL A 31 -8.23 -6.74 -2.32
C VAL A 31 -8.61 -8.00 -3.11
N ALA A 32 -8.51 -7.96 -4.43
CA ALA A 32 -8.81 -9.12 -5.28
C ALA A 32 -7.82 -10.28 -5.06
N GLN A 33 -6.55 -9.98 -4.76
CA GLN A 33 -5.51 -10.98 -4.50
C GLN A 33 -5.59 -11.57 -3.08
N SER A 34 -6.07 -10.78 -2.12
CA SER A 34 -6.26 -11.19 -0.72
C SER A 34 -7.64 -11.79 -0.44
N TRP A 35 -8.55 -11.76 -1.43
CA TRP A 35 -9.86 -12.37 -1.34
C TRP A 35 -9.76 -13.90 -1.36
N ASN A 36 -10.41 -14.55 -0.39
CA ASN A 36 -10.37 -16.00 -0.21
C ASN A 36 -11.77 -16.62 0.00
N GLY A 37 -12.84 -15.84 -0.13
CA GLY A 37 -14.22 -16.33 0.03
C GLY A 37 -15.20 -15.23 0.41
N ALA A 38 -16.48 -15.60 0.52
CA ALA A 38 -17.47 -14.69 1.07
C ALA A 38 -17.31 -14.56 2.59
N GLY A 39 -17.42 -13.34 3.12
CA GLY A 39 -17.27 -13.07 4.56
C GLY A 39 -17.01 -11.62 4.89
N TRP A 40 -16.67 -11.34 6.15
CA TRP A 40 -16.25 -10.02 6.58
C TRP A 40 -14.74 -9.86 6.46
N TYR A 41 -14.32 -8.75 5.86
CA TYR A 41 -12.92 -8.42 5.68
C TYR A 41 -12.58 -7.13 6.40
N LEU A 42 -11.43 -7.12 7.06
CA LEU A 42 -10.86 -5.91 7.62
C LEU A 42 -10.14 -5.17 6.49
N GLN A 43 -10.74 -4.09 6.01
CA GLN A 43 -10.26 -3.32 4.88
C GLN A 43 -9.72 -1.97 5.34
N LYS A 44 -8.60 -1.54 4.76
CA LYS A 44 -8.14 -0.15 4.84
C LYS A 44 -8.39 0.53 3.50
N PRO A 45 -9.34 1.49 3.41
CA PRO A 45 -9.49 2.34 2.23
C PRO A 45 -8.29 3.30 2.12
N TYR A 46 -7.51 3.18 1.04
CA TYR A 46 -6.57 4.24 0.67
C TYR A 46 -7.29 5.26 -0.20
N LEU A 47 -7.39 6.50 0.27
CA LEU A 47 -8.00 7.61 -0.47
C LEU A 47 -7.20 7.98 -1.74
N ILE A 48 -5.91 7.66 -1.77
CA ILE A 48 -5.06 7.89 -2.94
C ILE A 48 -5.22 6.68 -3.88
N ALA A 49 -5.98 6.89 -4.95
CA ALA A 49 -6.45 5.89 -5.91
C ALA A 49 -5.37 4.97 -6.52
N ALA A 50 -4.10 5.33 -6.42
CA ALA A 50 -3.00 4.55 -6.97
C ALA A 50 -2.74 3.21 -6.25
N ALA A 51 -3.10 3.09 -4.96
CA ALA A 51 -2.85 1.87 -4.18
C ALA A 51 -4.09 0.97 -4.00
N GLY A 52 -5.29 1.45 -4.35
CA GLY A 52 -6.55 0.73 -4.11
C GLY A 52 -6.83 0.49 -2.62
N SER A 53 -7.99 -0.08 -2.30
CA SER A 53 -8.22 -0.62 -0.96
C SER A 53 -7.38 -1.89 -0.76
N VAL A 54 -7.07 -2.23 0.50
CA VAL A 54 -6.33 -3.46 0.85
C VAL A 54 -7.02 -4.18 1.99
N TYR A 55 -7.13 -5.51 1.90
CA TYR A 55 -7.57 -6.34 3.02
C TYR A 55 -6.39 -6.69 3.92
N PHE A 56 -6.54 -6.40 5.19
CA PHE A 56 -5.60 -6.78 6.25
C PHE A 56 -5.87 -8.21 6.75
N GLY A 57 -7.10 -8.69 6.63
CA GLY A 57 -7.47 -10.03 7.03
C GLY A 57 -8.93 -10.37 6.70
N GLY A 58 -9.22 -11.66 6.73
CA GLY A 58 -10.53 -12.26 6.46
C GLY A 58 -10.38 -13.57 5.68
N PRO A 59 -11.49 -14.28 5.39
CA PRO A 59 -12.86 -13.96 5.79
C PRO A 59 -13.09 -14.23 7.29
N TYR A 60 -13.78 -13.30 7.95
CA TYR A 60 -14.17 -13.37 9.35
C TYR A 60 -15.70 -13.32 9.51
N THR A 61 -16.16 -13.52 10.75
CA THR A 61 -17.46 -13.03 11.21
C THR A 61 -17.36 -11.54 11.55
N TYR A 62 -18.49 -10.85 11.66
CA TYR A 62 -18.51 -9.41 11.98
C TYR A 62 -17.78 -9.11 13.29
N ASP A 63 -18.13 -9.84 14.36
CA ASP A 63 -17.55 -9.62 15.69
C ASP A 63 -16.02 -9.78 15.67
N LYS A 64 -15.54 -10.84 15.01
CA LYS A 64 -14.10 -11.10 14.88
C LYS A 64 -13.40 -10.02 14.06
N CYS A 65 -14.04 -9.47 13.03
CA CYS A 65 -13.47 -8.37 12.27
C CYS A 65 -13.30 -7.11 13.14
N GLU A 66 -14.30 -6.78 13.97
CA GLU A 66 -14.22 -5.67 14.92
C GLU A 66 -13.16 -5.90 16.00
N GLU A 67 -13.00 -7.14 16.49
CA GLU A 67 -11.91 -7.51 17.39
C GLU A 67 -10.53 -7.30 16.75
N GLU A 68 -10.34 -7.74 15.51
CA GLU A 68 -9.08 -7.51 14.78
C GLU A 68 -8.83 -6.02 14.51
N ARG A 69 -9.90 -5.23 14.27
CA ARG A 69 -9.80 -3.77 14.15
C ARG A 69 -9.37 -3.13 15.47
N ALA A 70 -9.91 -3.59 16.60
CA ALA A 70 -9.60 -3.07 17.93
C ALA A 70 -8.18 -3.42 18.41
N LYS A 71 -7.56 -4.49 17.87
CA LYS A 71 -6.16 -4.84 18.13
C LYS A 71 -5.17 -3.87 17.47
N GLN A 72 -5.61 -3.11 16.48
CA GLN A 72 -4.76 -2.19 15.76
C GLN A 72 -4.63 -0.87 16.51
N PRO A 73 -3.53 -0.12 16.31
CA PRO A 73 -3.39 1.19 16.94
C PRO A 73 -4.56 2.11 16.55
N PRO A 74 -5.02 3.00 17.45
CA PRO A 74 -6.26 3.77 17.27
C PRO A 74 -6.27 4.61 15.99
N GLU A 75 -5.11 5.13 15.59
CA GLU A 75 -4.90 5.87 14.34
C GLU A 75 -5.11 5.03 13.07
N THR A 76 -4.85 3.72 13.15
CA THR A 76 -5.07 2.79 12.04
C THR A 76 -6.48 2.21 12.13
N ALA A 77 -6.96 1.86 13.33
CA ALA A 77 -8.31 1.33 13.58
C ALA A 77 -9.42 2.27 13.09
N THR A 78 -9.23 3.58 13.24
CA THR A 78 -10.14 4.62 12.71
C THR A 78 -10.15 4.70 11.18
N GLN A 79 -9.07 4.28 10.54
CA GLN A 79 -8.93 4.22 9.07
C GLN A 79 -9.32 2.85 8.51
N MET A 80 -9.75 1.89 9.33
CA MET A 80 -10.13 0.55 8.89
C MET A 80 -11.64 0.32 9.05
N LEU A 81 -12.17 -0.48 8.14
CA LEU A 81 -13.59 -0.79 8.01
C LEU A 81 -13.77 -2.30 7.92
N CYS A 82 -14.78 -2.82 8.62
CA CYS A 82 -15.26 -4.18 8.41
C CYS A 82 -16.26 -4.17 7.26
N VAL A 83 -15.86 -4.72 6.12
CA VAL A 83 -16.66 -4.76 4.89
C VAL A 83 -17.14 -6.18 4.65
N ARG A 84 -18.45 -6.34 4.41
CA ARG A 84 -19.02 -7.63 4.04
C ARG A 84 -18.88 -7.83 2.55
N GLU A 85 -18.07 -8.81 2.18
CA GLU A 85 -17.81 -9.14 0.79
C GLU A 85 -18.51 -10.45 0.43
N ASN A 86 -19.49 -10.36 -0.49
CA ASN A 86 -20.29 -11.51 -0.91
C ASN A 86 -19.80 -12.12 -2.22
N ARG A 87 -19.00 -11.39 -3.00
CA ARG A 87 -18.46 -11.81 -4.30
C ARG A 87 -16.98 -11.44 -4.36
N ARG A 88 -16.24 -11.97 -5.34
CA ARG A 88 -14.86 -11.51 -5.53
C ARG A 88 -14.87 -10.03 -5.95
N PRO A 89 -14.22 -9.12 -5.20
CA PRO A 89 -14.11 -7.72 -5.56
C PRO A 89 -13.13 -7.53 -6.72
N ASP A 90 -13.25 -6.41 -7.44
CA ASP A 90 -12.25 -6.01 -8.43
C ASP A 90 -10.93 -5.58 -7.75
N THR A 91 -9.87 -5.34 -8.54
CA THR A 91 -8.54 -4.94 -8.05
C THR A 91 -8.57 -3.73 -7.10
N PHE A 92 -9.55 -2.83 -7.24
CA PHE A 92 -9.69 -1.63 -6.42
C PHE A 92 -10.66 -1.76 -5.23
N GLY A 93 -11.40 -2.87 -5.14
CA GLY A 93 -12.32 -3.14 -4.02
C GLY A 93 -13.75 -2.66 -4.25
N ARG A 94 -14.21 -2.59 -5.50
CA ARG A 94 -15.62 -2.46 -5.86
C ARG A 94 -16.18 -3.86 -6.11
N SER A 95 -17.34 -4.16 -5.56
CA SER A 95 -18.00 -5.47 -5.61
C SER A 95 -19.43 -5.43 -6.14
#